data_AF-A0A1A8TTQ9-F1
#
_entry.id   AF-A0A1A8TTQ9-F1
#
_cell.length_a   1.000
_cell.length_b   1.000
_cell.length_c   1.000
_cell.angle_alpha   90.00
_cell.angle_beta   90.00
_cell.angle_gamma   90.00
#
_symmetry.space_group_name_H-M   'P 1'
#
loop_
_entity.id
_entity.type
_entity.pdbx_description
1 polymer ?
#
loop_
_entity_poly.entity_id
_entity_poly.type
_entity_poly.pdbx_seq_one_letter_code
_entity_poly.pdbx_strand_id
1 'polypeptide(L)'
;MIRRVIAACTLVFFCLFLSGCTNGISVTQAQLNEAIKKEIAQGKERQIALGLKDNGTLNMALKVKSVQVNLTEKDGGMALVDMVCLLSGKVNAFGQSFTFSTQVKPSLSSGVRLDENRIYLVSPRITNIEVYGSKFSDQLLRSTLGSLNGDLEKALTNYFNQHRRFSR
;
A
#
# COMPACT_ATOMS: atom_id res chain seq x y z
N MET A 1 59.09 -8.44 27.22
CA MET A 1 57.70 -8.47 27.70
C MET A 1 56.85 -7.35 27.11
N ILE A 2 57.32 -6.09 27.16
CA ILE A 2 56.65 -4.88 26.64
C ILE A 2 56.16 -4.99 25.18
N ARG A 3 56.98 -5.57 24.28
CA ARG A 3 56.65 -5.73 22.85
C ARG A 3 55.41 -6.62 22.59
N ARG A 4 55.16 -7.61 23.45
CA ARG A 4 53.99 -8.51 23.34
C ARG A 4 52.71 -7.84 23.85
N VAL A 5 52.84 -7.00 24.88
CA VAL A 5 51.72 -6.21 25.43
C VAL A 5 51.28 -5.14 24.43
N ILE A 6 52.22 -4.47 23.77
CA ILE A 6 51.92 -3.47 22.74
C ILE A 6 51.18 -4.10 21.55
N ALA A 7 51.64 -5.26 21.07
CA ALA A 7 51.00 -6.00 19.98
C ALA A 7 49.59 -6.48 20.33
N ALA A 8 49.38 -6.95 21.57
CA ALA A 8 48.06 -7.34 22.05
C ALA A 8 47.10 -6.14 22.14
N CYS A 9 47.56 -4.99 22.64
CA CYS A 9 46.76 -3.77 22.69
C CYS A 9 46.40 -3.25 21.29
N THR A 10 47.31 -3.32 20.32
CA THR A 10 47.00 -2.90 18.94
C THR A 10 45.98 -3.81 18.28
N LEU A 11 46.06 -5.11 18.54
CA LEU A 11 45.10 -6.09 18.01
C LEU A 11 43.70 -5.90 18.60
N VAL A 12 43.59 -5.66 19.91
CA VAL A 12 42.30 -5.37 20.56
C VAL A 12 41.69 -4.06 20.05
N PHE A 13 42.52 -3.03 19.87
CA PHE A 13 42.06 -1.76 19.33
C PHE A 13 41.55 -1.91 17.89
N PHE A 14 42.24 -2.68 17.04
CA PHE A 14 41.79 -2.95 15.68
C PHE A 14 40.48 -3.78 15.65
N CYS A 15 40.31 -4.76 16.53
CA CYS A 15 39.07 -5.52 16.63
C CYS A 15 37.87 -4.66 17.06
N LEU A 16 38.08 -3.69 17.94
CA LEU A 16 37.02 -2.75 18.37
C LEU A 16 36.60 -1.80 17.23
N PHE A 17 37.52 -1.42 16.35
CA PHE A 17 37.20 -0.63 15.17
C PHE A 17 36.45 -1.43 14.08
N LEU A 18 36.62 -2.76 14.01
CA LEU A 18 35.88 -3.59 13.06
C LEU A 18 34.43 -3.88 13.47
N SER A 19 34.09 -3.87 14.76
CA SER A 19 32.70 -4.05 15.22
C SER A 19 31.75 -2.88 14.87
N GLY A 20 32.29 -1.76 14.37
CA GLY A 20 31.50 -0.60 13.94
C GLY A 20 31.00 -0.67 12.49
N CYS A 21 31.39 -1.69 11.70
CA CYS A 21 30.94 -1.83 10.31
C CYS A 21 29.61 -2.60 10.20
N THR A 22 28.54 -2.10 10.83
CA THR A 22 27.16 -2.53 10.53
C THR A 22 26.55 -1.59 9.49
N ASN A 23 27.17 -1.52 8.30
CA ASN A 23 26.59 -0.84 7.13
C ASN A 23 25.43 -1.66 6.51
N GLY A 24 24.53 -2.14 7.35
CA GLY A 24 23.21 -2.59 6.93
C GLY A 24 22.30 -1.38 6.96
N ILE A 25 21.92 -0.85 5.79
CA ILE A 25 20.87 0.16 5.70
C ILE A 25 19.59 -0.47 6.26
N SER A 26 19.25 -0.18 7.51
CA SER A 26 18.02 -0.61 8.14
C SER A 26 16.99 0.50 8.02
N VAL A 27 15.89 0.22 7.34
CA VAL A 27 14.76 1.15 7.26
C VAL A 27 13.75 0.73 8.33
N THR A 28 13.51 1.61 9.30
CA THR A 28 12.49 1.37 10.32
C THR A 28 11.09 1.53 9.73
N GLN A 29 10.12 0.82 10.29
CA GLN A 29 8.70 0.98 9.95
C GLN A 29 8.23 2.44 10.05
N ALA A 30 8.73 3.20 11.03
CA ALA A 30 8.37 4.61 11.20
C ALA A 30 8.88 5.46 10.02
N GLN A 31 10.13 5.28 9.62
CA GLN A 31 10.72 5.97 8.46
C GLN A 31 10.00 5.62 7.16
N LEU A 32 9.63 4.33 7.00
CA LEU A 32 8.85 3.84 5.87
C LEU A 32 7.49 4.55 5.76
N ASN A 33 6.73 4.57 6.86
CA ASN A 33 5.41 5.18 6.88
C ASN A 33 5.47 6.70 6.67
N GLU A 34 6.48 7.39 7.21
CA GLU A 34 6.66 8.82 6.96
C GLU A 34 6.99 9.14 5.50
N ALA A 35 7.82 8.31 4.84
CA ALA A 35 8.10 8.47 3.42
C ALA A 35 6.82 8.31 2.57
N ILE A 36 6.02 7.27 2.87
CA ILE A 36 4.77 6.99 2.18
C ILE A 36 3.74 8.11 2.39
N LYS A 37 3.61 8.63 3.62
CA LYS A 37 2.73 9.79 3.90
C LYS A 37 3.07 11.00 3.05
N LYS A 38 4.37 11.31 2.88
CA LYS A 38 4.81 12.44 2.06
C LYS A 38 4.42 12.29 0.59
N GLU A 39 4.49 11.08 0.05
CA GLU A 39 4.05 10.82 -1.32
C GLU A 39 2.53 10.93 -1.46
N ILE A 40 1.77 10.33 -0.54
CA ILE A 40 0.31 10.37 -0.58
C ILE A 40 -0.22 11.80 -0.45
N ALA A 41 0.45 12.64 0.34
CA ALA A 41 0.13 14.06 0.47
C ALA A 41 0.22 14.83 -0.87
N GLN A 42 1.00 14.33 -1.85
CA GLN A 42 1.02 14.89 -3.20
C GLN A 42 -0.26 14.59 -4.01
N GLY A 43 -1.18 13.80 -3.46
CA GLY A 43 -2.60 13.87 -3.80
C GLY A 43 -3.00 13.33 -5.17
N LYS A 44 -2.22 12.42 -5.76
CA LYS A 44 -2.53 11.84 -7.09
C LYS A 44 -3.77 10.97 -7.02
N GLU A 45 -4.83 11.41 -7.69
CA GLU A 45 -6.00 10.59 -7.97
C GLU A 45 -5.69 9.61 -9.10
N ARG A 46 -6.17 8.37 -8.94
CA ARG A 46 -5.89 7.28 -9.86
C ARG A 46 -7.21 6.74 -10.38
N GLN A 47 -7.34 6.67 -11.69
CA GLN A 47 -8.56 6.17 -12.33
C GLN A 47 -8.56 4.64 -12.27
N ILE A 48 -9.69 4.07 -11.86
CA ILE A 48 -9.97 2.64 -11.86
C ILE A 48 -11.23 2.45 -12.70
N ALA A 49 -11.11 1.63 -13.74
CA ALA A 49 -12.27 1.22 -14.54
C ALA A 49 -12.79 -0.13 -14.03
N LEU A 50 -14.09 -0.19 -13.75
CA LEU A 50 -14.81 -1.44 -13.51
C LEU A 50 -15.56 -1.84 -14.77
N GLY A 51 -15.31 -3.06 -15.26
CA GLY A 51 -16.17 -3.68 -16.26
C GLY A 51 -17.49 -4.13 -15.62
N LEU A 52 -18.61 -3.68 -16.16
CA LEU A 52 -19.95 -4.14 -15.78
C LEU A 52 -20.38 -5.29 -16.71
N LYS A 53 -21.20 -6.22 -16.20
CA LYS A 53 -21.67 -7.40 -16.96
C LYS A 53 -22.36 -7.07 -18.29
N ASP A 54 -22.95 -5.89 -18.43
CA ASP A 54 -23.72 -5.47 -19.61
C ASP A 54 -22.93 -4.55 -20.57
N ASN A 55 -21.63 -4.77 -20.74
CA ASN A 55 -20.75 -3.98 -21.62
C ASN A 55 -20.59 -2.47 -21.24
N GLY A 56 -21.04 -2.07 -20.05
CA GLY A 56 -20.75 -0.75 -19.49
C GLY A 56 -19.42 -0.72 -18.75
N THR A 57 -18.70 0.42 -18.79
CA THR A 57 -17.56 0.66 -17.91
C THR A 57 -17.91 1.71 -16.87
N LEU A 58 -17.81 1.36 -15.59
CA LEU A 58 -17.90 2.32 -14.50
C LEU A 58 -16.51 2.89 -14.21
N ASN A 59 -16.29 4.13 -14.63
CA ASN A 59 -15.06 4.87 -14.34
C ASN A 59 -15.15 5.48 -12.95
N MET A 60 -14.17 5.17 -12.11
CA MET A 60 -14.07 5.67 -10.75
C MET A 60 -12.70 6.29 -10.53
N ALA A 61 -12.66 7.34 -9.73
CA ALA A 61 -11.43 7.90 -9.18
C ALA A 61 -11.20 7.31 -7.79
N LEU A 62 -10.07 6.63 -7.62
CA LEU A 62 -9.53 6.21 -6.33
C LEU A 62 -8.51 7.23 -5.85
N LYS A 63 -8.72 7.76 -4.66
CA LYS A 63 -7.77 8.64 -3.96
C LYS A 63 -7.29 7.95 -2.70
N VAL A 64 -6.01 7.61 -2.65
CA VAL A 64 -5.38 7.11 -1.42
C VAL A 64 -5.27 8.28 -0.43
N LYS A 65 -5.79 8.10 0.79
CA LYS A 65 -5.77 9.10 1.87
C LYS A 65 -4.69 8.79 2.90
N SER A 66 -4.54 7.51 3.23
CA SER A 66 -3.48 7.04 4.10
C SER A 66 -3.09 5.62 3.73
N VAL A 67 -1.83 5.28 4.02
CA VAL A 67 -1.28 3.93 3.93
C VAL A 67 -0.45 3.73 5.18
N GLN A 68 -0.61 2.58 5.82
CA GLN A 68 0.18 2.14 6.95
C GLN A 68 0.76 0.78 6.60
N VAL A 69 2.08 0.70 6.58
CA VAL A 69 2.83 -0.53 6.39
C VAL A 69 3.31 -1.02 7.75
N ASN A 70 2.97 -2.26 8.07
CA ASN A 70 3.47 -2.99 9.20
C ASN A 70 4.43 -4.06 8.70
N LEU A 71 5.71 -3.91 9.02
CA LEU A 71 6.74 -4.90 8.66
C LEU A 71 6.69 -6.01 9.70
N THR A 72 6.38 -7.23 9.27
CA THR A 72 6.32 -8.38 10.18
C THR A 72 7.47 -9.34 9.88
N GLU A 73 8.21 -9.75 10.91
CA GLU A 73 9.18 -10.85 10.79
C GLU A 73 8.47 -12.19 10.57
N LYS A 74 7.20 -12.26 10.98
CA LYS A 74 6.30 -13.38 10.76
C LYS A 74 6.05 -13.56 9.25
N ASP A 75 6.01 -14.80 8.80
CA ASP A 75 5.75 -15.18 7.40
C ASP A 75 6.81 -14.71 6.38
N GLY A 76 8.09 -14.69 6.79
CA GLY A 76 9.22 -14.58 5.85
C GLY A 76 9.48 -13.16 5.33
N GLY A 77 9.19 -12.13 6.13
CA GLY A 77 9.42 -10.72 5.76
C GLY A 77 8.29 -10.11 4.93
N MET A 78 7.08 -10.66 5.04
CA MET A 78 5.88 -10.06 4.49
C MET A 78 5.51 -8.79 5.25
N ALA A 79 4.96 -7.81 4.54
CA ALA A 79 4.38 -6.62 5.12
C ALA A 79 2.86 -6.64 5.00
N LEU A 80 2.21 -6.21 6.07
CA LEU A 80 0.78 -5.93 6.08
C LEU A 80 0.59 -4.46 5.75
N VAL A 81 -0.28 -4.15 4.80
CA VAL A 81 -0.53 -2.79 4.34
C VAL A 81 -2.01 -2.48 4.51
N ASP A 82 -2.31 -1.56 5.41
CA ASP A 82 -3.65 -1.04 5.63
C ASP A 82 -3.78 0.32 4.96
N MET A 83 -4.84 0.50 4.18
CA MET A 83 -5.04 1.74 3.45
C MET A 83 -6.42 2.32 3.74
N VAL A 84 -6.50 3.64 3.65
CA VAL A 84 -7.76 4.36 3.59
C VAL A 84 -7.81 5.05 2.25
N CYS A 85 -8.84 4.78 1.47
CA CYS A 85 -9.07 5.35 0.17
C CYS A 85 -10.44 6.02 0.11
N LEU A 86 -10.56 7.06 -0.71
CA LEU A 86 -11.83 7.60 -1.15
C LEU A 86 -12.06 7.16 -2.60
N LEU A 87 -13.18 6.49 -2.83
CA LEU A 87 -13.63 6.05 -4.14
C LEU A 87 -14.80 6.92 -4.57
N SER A 88 -14.71 7.51 -5.76
CA SER A 88 -15.76 8.37 -6.30
C SER A 88 -16.00 8.08 -7.77
N GLY A 89 -17.20 8.33 -8.28
CA GLY A 89 -17.52 8.04 -9.66
C GLY A 89 -18.90 8.55 -10.07
N LYS A 90 -19.23 8.31 -11.34
CA LYS A 90 -20.56 8.60 -11.91
C LYS A 90 -21.16 7.32 -12.46
N VAL A 91 -22.39 7.00 -12.04
CA VAL A 91 -23.19 5.91 -12.56
C VAL A 91 -24.36 6.50 -13.34
N ASN A 92 -24.56 6.02 -14.57
CA ASN A 92 -25.77 6.30 -15.33
C ASN A 92 -26.76 5.15 -15.10
N ALA A 93 -27.90 5.44 -14.51
CA ALA A 93 -28.98 4.47 -14.27
C ALA A 93 -30.32 5.16 -14.49
N PHE A 94 -31.29 4.45 -15.07
CA PHE A 94 -32.65 4.98 -15.32
C PHE A 94 -32.67 6.32 -16.10
N GLY A 95 -31.73 6.51 -17.03
CA GLY A 95 -31.62 7.75 -17.80
C GLY A 95 -31.11 8.96 -17.00
N GLN A 96 -30.67 8.76 -15.76
CA GLN A 96 -30.12 9.81 -14.88
C GLN A 96 -28.68 9.50 -14.48
N SER A 97 -27.86 10.54 -14.31
CA SER A 97 -26.47 10.43 -13.86
C SER A 97 -26.37 10.70 -12.37
N PHE A 98 -25.91 9.72 -11.60
CA PHE A 98 -25.69 9.80 -10.16
C PHE A 98 -24.19 9.85 -9.85
N THR A 99 -23.76 10.84 -9.07
CA THR A 99 -22.42 10.89 -8.49
C THR A 99 -22.40 10.17 -7.16
N PHE A 100 -21.36 9.38 -6.90
CA PHE A 100 -21.14 8.79 -5.59
C PHE A 100 -19.73 9.05 -5.07
N SER A 101 -19.59 8.97 -3.75
CA SER A 101 -18.32 9.04 -3.05
C SER A 101 -18.40 8.20 -1.78
N THR A 102 -17.49 7.24 -1.64
CA THR A 102 -17.42 6.31 -0.51
C THR A 102 -16.01 6.13 -0.02
N GLN A 103 -15.85 5.86 1.26
CA GLN A 103 -14.57 5.44 1.81
C GLN A 103 -14.43 3.92 1.61
N VAL A 104 -13.23 3.49 1.24
CA VAL A 104 -12.85 2.08 1.13
C VAL A 104 -11.58 1.88 1.94
N LYS A 105 -11.53 0.84 2.77
CA LYS A 105 -10.35 0.46 3.54
C LYS A 105 -9.91 -0.95 3.12
N PRO A 106 -9.04 -1.05 2.11
CA PRO A 106 -8.44 -2.33 1.77
C PRO A 106 -7.24 -2.62 2.68
N SER A 107 -7.14 -3.89 3.10
CA SER A 107 -5.95 -4.46 3.71
C SER A 107 -5.28 -5.41 2.72
N LEU A 108 -3.95 -5.34 2.65
CA LEU A 108 -3.13 -6.16 1.76
C LEU A 108 -2.05 -6.90 2.55
N SER A 109 -1.64 -8.05 2.04
CA SER A 109 -0.35 -8.65 2.35
C SER A 109 0.57 -8.53 1.13
N SER A 110 1.81 -8.10 1.32
CA SER A 110 2.76 -7.93 0.22
C SER A 110 4.19 -8.09 0.72
N GLY A 111 5.09 -8.61 -0.11
CA GLY A 111 6.51 -8.43 0.14
C GLY A 111 6.89 -6.95 -0.03
N VAL A 112 7.93 -6.50 0.66
CA VAL A 112 8.47 -5.14 0.46
C VAL A 112 9.86 -5.25 -0.12
N ARG A 113 10.07 -4.61 -1.27
CA ARG A 113 11.41 -4.45 -1.85
C ARG A 113 11.82 -2.98 -1.79
N LEU A 114 13.03 -2.77 -1.30
CA LEU A 114 13.72 -1.50 -1.37
C LEU A 114 14.63 -1.55 -2.61
N ASP A 115 14.42 -0.64 -3.56
CA ASP A 115 15.27 -0.52 -4.74
C ASP A 115 15.44 0.95 -5.10
N GLU A 116 16.66 1.38 -5.40
CA GLU A 116 16.99 2.78 -5.72
C GLU A 116 16.34 3.82 -4.78
N ASN A 117 16.30 3.49 -3.47
CA ASN A 117 15.71 4.35 -2.44
C ASN A 117 14.18 4.55 -2.56
N ARG A 118 13.49 3.61 -3.21
CA ARG A 118 12.04 3.54 -3.41
C ARG A 118 11.48 2.25 -2.81
N ILE A 119 10.21 2.30 -2.44
CA ILE A 119 9.50 1.17 -1.84
C ILE A 119 8.56 0.56 -2.88
N TYR A 120 8.72 -0.75 -3.08
CA TYR A 120 7.89 -1.53 -3.98
C TYR A 120 7.13 -2.57 -3.19
N LEU A 121 5.81 -2.59 -3.40
CA LEU A 121 4.98 -3.72 -3.00
C LEU A 121 5.19 -4.85 -4.00
N VAL A 122 5.75 -5.96 -3.53
CA VAL A 122 5.98 -7.17 -4.32
C VAL A 122 4.78 -8.09 -4.13
N SER A 123 4.11 -8.38 -5.24
CA SER A 123 2.95 -9.28 -5.30
C SER A 123 1.88 -8.96 -4.23
N PRO A 124 1.34 -7.72 -4.20
CA PRO A 124 0.33 -7.36 -3.22
C PRO A 124 -0.93 -8.20 -3.40
N ARG A 125 -1.39 -8.80 -2.31
CA ARG A 125 -2.62 -9.60 -2.25
C ARG A 125 -3.60 -8.93 -1.31
N ILE A 126 -4.80 -8.64 -1.79
CA ILE A 126 -5.89 -8.17 -0.92
C ILE A 126 -6.26 -9.28 0.06
N THR A 127 -6.26 -8.94 1.35
CA THR A 127 -6.70 -9.82 2.43
C THR A 127 -8.08 -9.45 2.95
N ASN A 128 -8.44 -8.17 2.91
CA ASN A 128 -9.75 -7.67 3.30
C ASN A 128 -10.09 -6.36 2.56
N ILE A 129 -11.38 -6.09 2.37
CA ILE A 129 -11.87 -4.80 1.88
C ILE A 129 -13.11 -4.40 2.68
N GLU A 130 -13.05 -3.26 3.35
CA GLU A 130 -14.19 -2.66 4.02
C GLU A 130 -14.67 -1.42 3.25
N VAL A 131 -15.98 -1.25 3.09
CA VAL A 131 -16.58 -0.09 2.39
C VAL A 131 -17.47 0.68 3.37
N TYR A 132 -17.25 1.99 3.49
CA TYR A 132 -17.91 2.88 4.44
C TYR A 132 -18.52 4.10 3.74
N GLY A 133 -19.81 4.35 3.96
CA GLY A 133 -20.48 5.56 3.47
C GLY A 133 -22.00 5.43 3.46
N SER A 134 -22.67 6.36 4.13
CA SER A 134 -24.10 6.37 4.45
C SER A 134 -24.90 7.46 3.69
N LYS A 135 -24.48 7.80 2.46
CA LYS A 135 -25.31 8.59 1.52
C LYS A 135 -25.34 7.97 0.13
N PHE A 136 -25.42 6.65 0.13
CA PHE A 136 -25.82 5.85 -1.00
C PHE A 136 -27.33 5.64 -0.87
N SER A 137 -28.11 5.85 -1.93
CA SER A 137 -29.47 5.30 -1.96
C SER A 137 -29.32 3.78 -1.85
N ASP A 138 -29.52 3.25 -0.64
CA ASP A 138 -29.25 1.86 -0.26
C ASP A 138 -29.89 0.83 -1.20
N GLN A 139 -30.96 1.23 -1.90
CA GLN A 139 -31.75 0.35 -2.75
C GLN A 139 -31.19 0.22 -4.18
N LEU A 140 -30.64 1.30 -4.73
CA LEU A 140 -30.12 1.34 -6.12
C LEU A 140 -28.75 0.66 -6.22
N LEU A 141 -28.02 0.59 -5.11
CA LEU A 141 -26.69 0.01 -5.05
C LEU A 141 -26.65 -1.37 -4.41
N ARG A 142 -27.59 -1.76 -3.55
CA ARG A 142 -27.74 -3.19 -3.25
C ARG A 142 -28.10 -4.00 -4.50
N SER A 143 -28.91 -3.44 -5.40
CA SER A 143 -29.27 -4.08 -6.67
C SER A 143 -28.14 -4.05 -7.71
N THR A 144 -27.34 -2.97 -7.76
CA THR A 144 -26.28 -2.81 -8.77
C THR A 144 -24.89 -3.19 -8.26
N LEU A 145 -24.52 -2.85 -7.02
CA LEU A 145 -23.22 -3.14 -6.38
C LEU A 145 -23.17 -4.43 -5.54
N GLY A 146 -24.31 -4.99 -5.12
CA GLY A 146 -24.31 -6.30 -4.44
C GLY A 146 -23.67 -7.40 -5.28
N SER A 147 -23.79 -7.29 -6.60
CA SER A 147 -23.09 -8.13 -7.59
C SER A 147 -21.68 -7.64 -7.93
N LEU A 148 -21.34 -6.36 -7.66
CA LEU A 148 -20.05 -5.76 -7.98
C LEU A 148 -19.03 -5.84 -6.84
N ASN A 149 -19.36 -6.32 -5.65
CA ASN A 149 -18.34 -6.48 -4.58
C ASN A 149 -17.16 -7.33 -5.07
N GLY A 150 -17.44 -8.44 -5.77
CA GLY A 150 -16.39 -9.27 -6.37
C GLY A 150 -15.65 -8.60 -7.53
N ASP A 151 -16.33 -7.76 -8.32
CA ASP A 151 -15.71 -7.05 -9.44
C ASP A 151 -14.89 -5.83 -8.97
N LEU A 152 -15.32 -5.17 -7.89
CA LEU A 152 -14.59 -4.14 -7.16
C LEU A 152 -13.33 -4.72 -6.53
N GLU A 153 -13.44 -5.86 -5.86
CA GLU A 153 -12.29 -6.58 -5.33
C GLU A 153 -11.31 -6.97 -6.44
N LYS A 154 -11.80 -7.48 -7.58
CA LYS A 154 -10.96 -7.77 -8.75
C LYS A 154 -10.31 -6.51 -9.33
N ALA A 155 -11.03 -5.41 -9.47
CA ALA A 155 -10.47 -4.17 -10.02
C ALA A 155 -9.46 -3.52 -9.08
N LEU A 156 -9.71 -3.54 -7.77
CA LEU A 156 -8.74 -3.10 -6.76
C LEU A 156 -7.51 -4.02 -6.76
N THR A 157 -7.71 -5.34 -6.83
CA THR A 157 -6.61 -6.31 -6.94
C THR A 157 -5.78 -6.05 -8.19
N ASN A 158 -6.42 -5.85 -9.35
CA ASN A 158 -5.76 -5.53 -10.60
C ASN A 158 -5.02 -4.19 -10.51
N TYR A 159 -5.65 -3.17 -9.91
CA TYR A 159 -5.03 -1.87 -9.71
C TYR A 159 -3.75 -1.99 -8.88
N PHE A 160 -3.77 -2.66 -7.73
CA PHE A 160 -2.59 -2.83 -6.88
C PHE A 160 -1.53 -3.76 -7.50
N ASN A 161 -1.95 -4.75 -8.29
CA ASN A 161 -1.02 -5.58 -9.07
C ASN A 161 -0.26 -4.79 -10.13
N GLN A 162 -0.92 -3.83 -10.78
CA GLN A 162 -0.34 -2.97 -11.82
C GLN A 162 0.42 -1.76 -11.22
N HIS A 163 -0.04 -1.23 -10.09
CA HIS A 163 0.53 -0.07 -9.41
C HIS A 163 1.28 -0.48 -8.15
N ARG A 164 2.40 -1.18 -8.35
CA ARG A 164 3.29 -1.68 -7.28
C ARG A 164 4.16 -0.61 -6.60
N ARG A 165 4.00 0.66 -6.99
CA ARG A 165 5.00 1.71 -6.75
C ARG A 165 4.45 2.79 -5.83
N PHE A 166 5.21 3.04 -4.77
CA PHE A 166 5.19 4.26 -3.98
C PHE A 166 6.51 5.00 -4.27
N SER A 167 6.47 6.06 -5.07
CA SER A 167 7.60 6.92 -5.45
C SER A 167 7.89 7.99 -4.40
N ARG A 168 9.17 8.19 -4.09
CA ARG A 168 9.66 9.42 -3.45
C ARG A 168 9.30 10.66 -4.28
#